data_AF-A0A9E3DI16-F1
#
_entry.id   AF-A0A9E3DI16-F1
#
_cell.length_a   1.000
_cell.length_b   1.000
_cell.length_c   1.000
_cell.angle_alpha   90.00
_cell.angle_beta   90.00
_cell.angle_gamma   90.00
#
_symmetry.space_group_name_H-M   'P 1'
#
loop_
_entity.id
_entity.type
_entity.pdbx_description
1 polymer ?
#
loop_
_entity_poly.entity_id
_entity_poly.type
_entity_poly.pdbx_seq_one_letter_code
_entity_poly.pdbx_strand_id
1 'polypeptide(L)' 'GGHIAVNGRRSAESLYDFNLATYDEGDTFDQSKAKGFVYVHGLSSKLAARRDLAFETGSEQGQAQP' A
#
# COMPACT_ATOMS: atom_id res chain seq x y z
N GLY A 1 -1.77 -37.02 12.51
CA GLY A 1 -2.16 -36.21 11.35
C GLY A 1 -3.60 -35.79 11.41
N GLY A 2 -3.95 -34.86 12.31
CA GLY A 2 -5.31 -34.29 12.43
C GLY A 2 -5.42 -32.90 11.80
N HIS A 3 -4.81 -32.69 10.63
CA HIS A 3 -4.70 -31.38 10.00
C HIS A 3 -5.48 -31.32 8.69
N ILE A 4 -6.21 -30.24 8.47
CA ILE A 4 -6.89 -29.95 7.21
C ILE A 4 -6.10 -28.85 6.50
N ALA A 5 -5.47 -29.20 5.38
CA ALA A 5 -4.71 -28.27 4.56
C ALA A 5 -5.52 -27.94 3.30
N VAL A 6 -5.94 -26.68 3.15
CA VAL A 6 -6.56 -26.25 1.91
C VAL A 6 -5.48 -26.03 0.85
N ASN A 7 -5.54 -26.80 -0.23
CA ASN A 7 -4.53 -26.83 -1.30
C ASN A 7 -5.03 -26.32 -2.66
N GLY A 8 -6.32 -26.00 -2.79
CA GLY A 8 -6.90 -25.55 -4.05
C GLY A 8 -8.32 -25.01 -3.88
N ARG A 9 -8.71 -24.10 -4.77
CA ARG A 9 -10.07 -23.53 -4.84
C ARG A 9 -10.46 -23.38 -6.30
N ARG A 10 -11.75 -23.56 -6.58
CA ARG A 10 -12.39 -23.22 -7.86
C ARG A 10 -13.82 -22.76 -7.58
N SER A 11 -14.32 -21.82 -8.37
CA SER A 11 -15.69 -21.32 -8.28
C SER A 11 -16.10 -20.78 -9.65
N ALA A 12 -17.36 -20.99 -10.05
CA ALA A 12 -17.93 -20.32 -11.22
C ALA A 12 -18.07 -18.80 -10.97
N GLU A 13 -18.22 -18.39 -9.72
CA GLU A 13 -18.31 -17.00 -9.25
C GLU A 13 -16.98 -16.52 -8.66
N SER A 14 -15.86 -16.91 -9.26
CA SER A 14 -14.53 -16.49 -8.78
C SER A 14 -14.31 -15.01 -9.05
N LEU A 15 -13.91 -14.26 -8.00
CA LEU A 15 -13.42 -12.88 -8.15
C LEU A 15 -11.91 -12.83 -8.45
N TYR A 16 -11.22 -13.97 -8.39
CA TYR A 16 -9.85 -14.07 -8.85
C TYR A 16 -9.83 -14.09 -10.38
N ASP A 17 -9.11 -13.13 -10.96
CA ASP A 17 -8.81 -13.03 -12.38
C ASP A 17 -7.31 -13.31 -12.59
N PHE A 18 -7.00 -14.37 -13.35
CA PHE A 18 -5.62 -14.77 -13.63
C PHE A 18 -4.87 -13.71 -14.44
N ASN A 19 -5.52 -13.12 -15.44
CA ASN A 19 -4.86 -12.18 -16.36
C ASN A 19 -4.48 -10.88 -15.64
N LEU A 20 -5.25 -10.48 -14.62
CA LEU A 20 -4.93 -9.32 -13.80
C LEU A 20 -3.77 -9.57 -12.81
N ALA A 21 -3.52 -10.83 -12.47
CA ALA A 21 -2.59 -11.21 -11.41
C ALA A 21 -1.26 -11.80 -11.94
N THR A 22 -1.21 -12.19 -13.20
CA THR A 22 -0.04 -12.82 -13.81
C THR A 22 1.01 -11.79 -14.24
N TYR A 23 2.23 -12.27 -14.43
CA TYR A 23 3.32 -11.54 -15.11
C TYR A 23 3.66 -12.14 -16.48
N ASP A 24 2.94 -13.18 -16.90
CA ASP A 24 3.10 -13.81 -18.20
C ASP A 24 2.53 -12.92 -19.33
N GLU A 25 2.68 -13.34 -20.59
CA GLU A 25 2.24 -12.60 -21.78
C GLU A 25 0.74 -12.23 -21.81
N GLY A 26 -0.08 -12.87 -20.96
CA GLY A 26 -1.50 -12.58 -20.78
C GLY A 26 -1.83 -11.51 -19.72
N ASP A 27 -0.83 -10.79 -19.20
CA ASP A 27 -1.03 -9.73 -18.21
C ASP A 27 -1.94 -8.61 -18.75
N THR A 28 -2.98 -8.27 -17.98
CA THR A 28 -3.93 -7.19 -18.29
C THR A 28 -3.91 -6.06 -17.25
N PHE A 29 -3.04 -6.12 -16.23
CA PHE A 29 -2.93 -5.08 -15.22
C PHE A 29 -2.24 -3.83 -15.77
N ASP A 30 -2.99 -2.71 -15.81
CA ASP A 30 -2.45 -1.42 -16.24
C ASP A 30 -1.62 -0.75 -15.12
N GLN A 31 -0.33 -1.07 -15.09
CA GLN A 31 0.62 -0.53 -14.10
C GLN A 31 0.79 0.99 -14.17
N SER A 32 0.40 1.65 -15.28
CA SER A 32 0.54 3.11 -15.40
C SER A 32 -0.29 3.87 -14.36
N LYS A 33 -1.40 3.27 -13.90
CA LYS A 33 -2.30 3.82 -12.88
C LYS A 33 -1.74 3.73 -11.47
N ALA A 34 -0.78 2.83 -11.21
CA ALA A 34 -0.26 2.56 -9.88
C ALA A 34 0.42 3.79 -9.25
N LYS A 35 1.17 4.56 -10.05
CA LYS A 35 1.88 5.76 -9.57
C LYS A 35 0.91 6.81 -9.00
N GLY A 36 -0.20 7.05 -9.70
CA GLY A 36 -1.24 7.98 -9.26
C GLY A 36 -1.93 7.49 -7.99
N PHE A 37 -2.29 6.20 -7.96
CA PHE A 37 -2.91 5.57 -6.79
C PHE A 37 -2.04 5.72 -5.54
N VAL A 38 -0.77 5.30 -5.59
CA VAL A 38 0.14 5.37 -4.44
C VAL A 38 0.33 6.80 -3.96
N TYR A 39 0.45 7.77 -4.87
CA TYR A 39 0.59 9.18 -4.53
C TYR A 39 -0.61 9.71 -3.75
N VAL A 40 -1.82 9.53 -4.28
CA VAL A 40 -3.04 10.06 -3.64
C VAL A 40 -3.36 9.31 -2.35
N HIS A 41 -3.26 7.98 -2.36
CA HIS A 41 -3.53 7.13 -1.20
C HIS A 41 -2.60 7.47 -0.03
N GLY A 42 -1.32 7.73 -0.28
CA GLY A 42 -0.35 8.10 0.76
C GLY A 42 -0.34 9.59 1.14
N LEU A 43 -1.09 10.44 0.44
CA LEU A 43 -0.96 11.90 0.57
C LEU A 43 -1.33 12.40 1.97
N SER A 44 -2.42 11.90 2.55
CA SER A 44 -2.90 12.31 3.88
C SER A 44 -1.87 12.00 4.97
N SER A 45 -1.35 10.76 5.01
CA SER A 45 -0.31 10.35 5.95
C SER A 45 0.98 11.14 5.77
N LYS A 46 1.37 11.44 4.53
CA LYS A 46 2.54 12.27 4.24
C LYS A 46 2.39 13.70 4.77
N LEU A 47 1.20 14.27 4.68
CA LEU A 47 0.92 15.61 5.23
C LEU A 47 0.92 15.60 6.76
N ALA A 48 0.33 14.58 7.39
CA ALA A 48 0.39 14.41 8.84
C ALA A 48 1.84 14.27 9.33
N ALA A 49 2.65 13.41 8.71
CA ALA A 49 4.06 13.25 9.04
C ALA A 49 4.86 14.56 8.88
N ARG A 50 4.60 15.33 7.81
CA ARG A 50 5.22 16.66 7.62
C ARG A 50 4.88 17.63 8.75
N ARG A 51 3.62 17.62 9.20
CA ARG A 51 3.17 18.46 10.32
C ARG A 51 3.87 18.03 11.62
N ASP A 52 3.90 16.73 11.90
CA ASP A 52 4.46 16.19 13.15
C ASP A 52 5.97 16.48 13.24
N LEU A 53 6.72 16.25 12.17
CA LEU A 53 8.15 16.60 12.07
C LEU A 53 8.41 18.11 12.24
N ALA A 54 7.54 18.96 11.69
CA ALA A 54 7.66 20.41 11.85
C ALA A 54 7.43 20.84 13.30
N PHE A 55 6.50 20.19 14.01
CA PHE A 55 6.28 20.44 15.44
C PHE A 55 7.48 19.99 16.29
N GLU A 56 8.06 18.82 16.01
CA GLU A 56 9.26 18.33 16.70
C GLU A 56 10.44 19.29 16.51
N THR A 57 10.74 19.67 15.27
CA THR A 57 11.83 20.61 14.94
C THR A 57 11.66 21.98 15.63
N GLY A 58 10.42 22.47 15.72
CA GLY A 58 10.11 23.75 16.39
C GLY A 58 10.23 23.67 17.91
N SER A 59 9.97 22.50 18.51
CA SER A 59 10.09 22.29 19.96
C SER A 59 11.54 22.19 20.45
N GLU A 60 12.45 21.67 19.62
CA GLU A 60 13.88 21.60 19.93
C GLU A 60 14.57 22.97 19.89
N GLN A 61 14.16 23.86 18.97
CA GLN A 61 14.70 25.22 18.86
C GLN A 61 14.28 26.14 20.01
N GLY A 62 13.22 25.81 20.75
CA GLY A 62 12.75 26.56 21.91
C GLY A 62 13.43 26.22 23.24
N GLN A 63 14.29 25.19 23.30
CA GLN A 63 14.96 24.74 24.52
C GLN A 63 16.45 25.13 24.61
N ALA A 64 16.97 25.91 23.65
CA ALA A 64 18.33 26.41 23.69
C ALA A 64 18.40 27.89 24.12
N GLN A 65 18.39 28.13 25.44
CA GLN A 65 19.34 29.03 26.16
C GLN A 65 19.01 29.09 27.67
N PRO A 66 20.04 29.25 28.55
CA PRO A 66 19.89 29.34 30.00
C PRO A 66 19.18 30.61 30.47
#